data_AF-A0A495L0M8-F1
#
_entry.id   AF-A0A495L0M8-F1
#
_cell.length_a   1.000
_cell.length_b   1.000
_cell.length_c   1.000
_cell.angle_alpha   90.00
_cell.angle_beta   90.00
_cell.angle_gamma   90.00
#
_symmetry.space_group_name_H-M   'P 1'
#
loop_
_entity.id
_entity.type
_entity.pdbx_description
1 polymer ?
#
loop_
_entity_poly.entity_id
_entity_poly.type
_entity_poly.pdbx_seq_one_letter_code
_entity_poly.pdbx_strand_id
1 'polypeptide(L)'
;MVDKPGAGEPGATSGIDRSIGELVSDATDNLSRLVRLEIKLAKLEAKADAVKIGKGLGEFLAAGVILHLFMILLSVTIGLGLWEIFDLPLWGAFGIVTLFYLLIAAAFILTALINLRRRQGLARTAVTTTRLVEILRGGHRPPKGETSVDPAKTEQAPVSSDSV
;
A
#
# COMPACT_ATOMS: atom_id res chain seq x y z
N MET A 1 -13.21 53.46 -34.90
CA MET A 1 -11.81 53.59 -35.32
C MET A 1 -10.94 53.40 -34.08
N VAL A 2 -10.54 52.15 -33.84
CA VAL A 2 -9.43 51.78 -32.94
C VAL A 2 -8.81 50.55 -33.61
N ASP A 3 -7.53 50.65 -33.93
CA ASP A 3 -6.82 49.78 -34.85
C ASP A 3 -6.67 48.35 -34.35
N LYS A 4 -6.80 47.43 -35.30
CA LYS A 4 -6.47 46.01 -35.19
C LYS A 4 -4.95 45.88 -35.34
N PRO A 5 -4.19 45.54 -34.28
CA PRO A 5 -2.76 45.33 -34.43
C PRO A 5 -2.54 43.99 -35.13
N GLY A 6 -1.84 44.07 -36.27
CA GLY A 6 -1.18 43.01 -37.05
C GLY A 6 -1.58 41.57 -36.75
N ALA A 7 -2.31 40.96 -37.71
CA ALA A 7 -2.15 39.54 -37.97
C ALA A 7 -0.69 39.32 -38.44
N GLY A 8 0.20 39.10 -37.48
CA GLY A 8 1.49 38.49 -37.75
C GLY A 8 1.22 37.03 -38.10
N GLU A 9 1.24 36.73 -39.40
CA GLU A 9 1.26 35.36 -39.88
C GLU A 9 2.46 34.65 -39.23
N PRO A 10 2.26 33.56 -38.48
CA PRO A 10 3.37 32.77 -37.98
C PRO A 10 4.02 32.06 -39.17
N GLY A 11 5.15 32.60 -39.62
CA GLY A 11 6.24 31.83 -40.22
C GLY A 11 5.86 30.93 -41.40
N ALA A 12 5.40 31.51 -42.49
CA ALA A 12 5.67 30.94 -43.81
C ALA A 12 7.15 31.18 -44.15
N THR A 13 8.05 30.31 -43.70
CA THR A 13 9.41 30.18 -44.27
C THR A 13 9.97 28.78 -44.02
N SER A 14 10.28 28.11 -45.12
CA SER A 14 11.12 26.90 -45.22
C SER A 14 10.49 25.55 -44.83
N GLY A 15 9.44 25.17 -45.57
CA GLY A 15 9.27 23.76 -45.89
C GLY A 15 10.16 23.42 -47.08
N ILE A 16 11.32 22.81 -46.80
CA ILE A 16 12.08 21.83 -47.61
C ILE A 16 13.32 21.53 -46.74
N ASP A 17 13.42 20.29 -46.26
CA ASP A 17 14.51 19.72 -45.45
C ASP A 17 14.58 20.07 -43.95
N ARG A 18 13.43 20.14 -43.25
CA ARG A 18 13.48 19.87 -41.80
C ARG A 18 13.92 18.42 -41.63
N SER A 19 15.13 18.22 -41.11
CA SER A 19 15.69 16.88 -41.05
C SER A 19 14.80 15.97 -40.20
N ILE A 20 14.71 14.69 -40.55
CA ILE A 20 13.98 13.70 -39.75
C ILE A 20 14.46 13.71 -38.29
N GLY A 21 15.73 14.05 -38.05
CA GLY A 21 16.28 14.23 -36.70
C GLY A 21 15.64 15.38 -35.91
N GLU A 22 15.31 16.49 -36.56
CA GLU A 22 14.68 17.65 -35.91
C GLU A 22 13.20 17.37 -35.58
N LEU A 23 12.48 16.68 -36.48
CA LEU A 23 11.10 16.23 -36.24
C LEU A 23 11.00 15.21 -35.10
N VAL A 24 11.96 14.28 -35.03
CA VAL A 24 12.04 13.29 -33.94
C VAL A 24 12.43 13.97 -32.62
N SER A 25 13.33 14.95 -32.65
CA SER A 25 13.69 15.76 -31.48
C SER A 25 12.46 16.50 -30.92
N ASP A 26 11.72 17.21 -31.77
CA ASP A 26 10.51 17.94 -31.36
C ASP A 26 9.42 16.99 -30.81
N ALA A 27 9.22 15.82 -31.43
CA ALA A 27 8.28 14.83 -30.96
C ALA A 27 8.69 14.25 -29.58
N THR A 28 9.97 13.99 -29.39
CA THR A 28 10.54 13.49 -28.12
C THR A 28 10.43 14.52 -27.00
N ASP A 29 10.64 15.79 -27.33
CA ASP A 29 10.48 16.90 -26.39
C ASP A 29 9.02 17.10 -26.00
N ASN A 30 8.08 16.99 -26.95
CA ASN A 30 6.65 17.07 -26.65
C ASN A 30 6.16 15.91 -25.78
N LEU A 31 6.60 14.68 -26.07
CA LEU A 31 6.32 13.53 -25.21
C LEU A 31 6.92 13.72 -23.81
N SER A 32 8.16 14.22 -23.74
CA SER A 32 8.83 14.55 -22.49
C SER A 32 8.07 15.60 -21.68
N ARG A 33 7.43 16.56 -22.33
CA ARG A 33 6.57 17.57 -21.67
C ARG A 33 5.29 16.94 -21.13
N LEU A 34 4.62 16.08 -21.89
CA LEU A 34 3.42 15.37 -21.44
C LEU A 34 3.68 14.49 -20.22
N VAL A 35 4.74 13.67 -20.25
CA VAL A 35 5.11 12.80 -19.12
C VAL A 35 5.39 13.62 -17.86
N ARG A 36 6.12 14.75 -17.98
CA ARG A 36 6.38 15.64 -16.84
C ARG A 36 5.09 16.29 -16.32
N LEU A 37 4.14 16.64 -17.19
CA LEU A 37 2.84 17.17 -16.79
C LEU A 37 2.00 16.13 -16.07
N GLU A 38 1.96 14.90 -16.57
CA GLU A 38 1.22 13.79 -15.95
C GLU A 38 1.79 13.47 -14.56
N ILE A 39 3.12 13.44 -14.42
CA ILE A 39 3.78 13.28 -13.12
C ILE A 39 3.45 14.45 -12.19
N LYS A 40 3.43 15.68 -12.72
CA LYS A 40 3.09 16.88 -11.93
C LYS A 40 1.64 16.82 -11.45
N LEU A 41 0.72 16.38 -12.30
CA LEU A 41 -0.70 16.21 -11.97
C LEU A 41 -0.88 15.10 -10.93
N ALA A 42 -0.31 13.92 -11.17
CA ALA A 42 -0.35 12.80 -10.24
C ALA A 42 0.23 13.19 -8.87
N LYS A 43 1.29 14.00 -8.83
CA LYS A 43 1.85 14.52 -7.57
C LYS A 43 0.91 15.50 -6.87
N LEU A 44 0.16 16.31 -7.61
CA LEU A 44 -0.85 17.21 -7.03
C LEU A 44 -2.03 16.42 -6.48
N GLU A 45 -2.52 15.43 -7.22
CA GLU A 45 -3.61 14.55 -6.80
C GLU A 45 -3.20 13.74 -5.57
N ALA A 46 -2.02 13.12 -5.58
CA ALA A 46 -1.49 12.41 -4.43
C ALA A 46 -1.36 13.30 -3.17
N LYS A 47 -0.99 14.58 -3.32
CA LYS A 47 -0.98 15.54 -2.21
C LYS A 47 -2.38 15.87 -1.73
N ALA A 48 -3.32 16.11 -2.65
CA ALA A 48 -4.70 16.41 -2.29
C ALA A 48 -5.33 15.23 -1.54
N ASP A 49 -5.07 14.01 -2.00
CA ASP A 49 -5.56 12.79 -1.34
C ASP A 49 -4.89 12.56 0.01
N ALA A 50 -3.58 12.82 0.14
CA ALA A 50 -2.90 12.77 1.43
C ALA A 50 -3.52 13.74 2.45
N VAL A 51 -3.90 14.95 2.03
CA VAL A 51 -4.58 15.92 2.91
C VAL A 51 -6.00 15.45 3.27
N LYS A 52 -6.76 14.92 2.32
CA LYS A 52 -8.11 14.37 2.60
C LYS A 52 -8.04 13.21 3.60
N ILE A 53 -7.12 12.27 3.39
CA ILE A 53 -6.87 11.15 4.30
C ILE A 53 -6.43 11.68 5.67
N GLY A 54 -5.52 12.66 5.69
CA GLY A 54 -5.05 13.29 6.92
C GLY A 54 -6.19 13.96 7.72
N LYS A 55 -7.09 14.67 7.04
CA LYS A 55 -8.27 15.28 7.66
C LYS A 55 -9.21 14.20 8.22
N GLY A 56 -9.51 13.16 7.44
CA GLY A 56 -10.35 12.06 7.88
C GLY A 56 -9.78 11.32 9.09
N LEU A 57 -8.46 11.09 9.12
CA LEU A 57 -7.78 10.53 10.30
C LEU A 57 -7.85 11.49 11.50
N GLY A 58 -7.68 12.78 11.29
CA GLY A 58 -7.80 13.79 12.35
C GLY A 58 -9.20 13.82 12.98
N GLU A 59 -10.24 13.81 12.16
CA GLU A 59 -11.64 13.75 12.61
C GLU A 59 -11.93 12.42 13.34
N PHE A 60 -11.42 11.31 12.83
CA PHE A 60 -11.58 10.00 13.47
C PHE A 60 -10.88 9.93 14.84
N LEU A 61 -9.68 10.50 14.97
CA LEU A 61 -8.98 10.57 16.25
C LEU A 61 -9.73 11.47 17.24
N ALA A 62 -10.21 12.64 16.81
CA ALA A 62 -10.98 13.54 17.65
C ALA A 62 -12.28 12.87 18.14
N ALA A 63 -13.03 12.24 17.23
CA ALA A 63 -14.22 11.47 17.57
C ALA A 63 -13.88 10.30 18.50
N GLY A 64 -12.75 9.62 18.29
CA GLY A 64 -12.27 8.54 19.14
C GLY A 64 -12.01 8.99 20.58
N VAL A 65 -11.38 10.16 20.77
CA VAL A 65 -11.14 10.74 22.11
C VAL A 65 -12.46 11.10 22.80
N ILE A 66 -13.38 11.75 22.08
CA ILE A 66 -14.70 12.11 22.62
C ILE A 66 -15.48 10.85 23.00
N LEU A 67 -15.51 9.84 22.12
CA LEU A 67 -16.19 8.57 22.37
C LEU A 67 -15.56 7.83 23.55
N HIS A 68 -14.24 7.86 23.69
CA HIS A 68 -13.54 7.26 24.83
C HIS A 68 -13.96 7.92 26.14
N LEU A 69 -14.00 9.25 26.20
CA LEU A 69 -14.46 9.98 27.38
C LEU A 69 -15.93 9.65 27.68
N PHE A 70 -16.80 9.69 26.66
CA PHE A 70 -18.20 9.30 26.79
C PHE A 70 -18.33 7.88 27.38
N MET A 71 -17.52 6.92 26.93
CA MET A 71 -17.57 5.54 27.41
C MET A 71 -17.18 5.43 28.89
N ILE A 72 -16.22 6.23 29.36
CA ILE A 72 -15.86 6.31 30.79
C ILE A 72 -17.05 6.81 31.60
N LEU A 73 -17.69 7.91 31.18
CA LEU A 73 -18.85 8.45 31.89
C LEU A 73 -20.02 7.46 31.86
N LEU A 74 -20.28 6.84 30.71
CA LEU A 74 -21.32 5.83 30.56
C LEU A 74 -21.06 4.63 31.47
N SER A 75 -19.81 4.19 31.60
CA SER A 75 -19.43 3.09 32.51
C SER A 75 -19.79 3.41 33.96
N VAL A 76 -19.56 4.65 34.41
CA VAL A 76 -19.94 5.08 35.77
C VAL A 76 -21.46 5.12 35.91
N THR A 77 -22.16 5.71 34.95
CA THR A 77 -23.64 5.76 34.95
C THR A 77 -24.27 4.37 35.02
N ILE A 78 -23.78 3.42 34.21
CA ILE A 78 -24.27 2.04 34.21
C ILE A 78 -23.91 1.36 35.53
N GLY A 79 -22.67 1.52 36.03
CA GLY A 79 -22.25 0.93 37.29
C GLY A 79 -23.09 1.38 38.47
N LEU A 80 -23.37 2.69 38.58
CA LEU A 80 -24.24 3.25 39.61
C LEU A 80 -25.71 2.82 39.42
N GLY A 81 -26.19 2.74 38.18
CA GLY A 81 -27.53 2.24 37.89
C GLY A 81 -27.71 0.77 38.27
N LEU A 82 -26.72 -0.09 37.98
CA LEU A 82 -26.73 -1.49 38.40
C LEU A 82 -26.67 -1.63 39.93
N TRP A 83 -25.87 -0.78 40.57
CA TRP A 83 -25.78 -0.72 42.02
C TRP A 83 -27.15 -0.46 42.65
N GLU A 84 -27.84 0.59 42.21
CA GLU A 84 -29.14 1.00 42.76
C GLU A 84 -30.28 0.03 42.42
N ILE A 85 -30.34 -0.47 41.17
CA ILE A 85 -31.47 -1.28 40.70
C ILE A 85 -31.44 -2.71 41.24
N PHE A 86 -30.25 -3.29 41.40
CA PHE A 86 -30.08 -4.69 41.78
C PHE A 86 -29.50 -4.87 43.19
N ASP A 87 -29.31 -3.78 43.93
CA ASP A 87 -28.77 -3.76 45.31
C ASP A 87 -27.44 -4.56 45.43
N LEU A 88 -26.64 -4.50 44.37
CA LEU A 88 -25.36 -5.21 44.26
C LEU A 88 -24.31 -4.53 45.17
N PRO A 89 -23.23 -5.20 45.57
CA PRO A 89 -22.07 -4.47 46.07
C PRO A 89 -21.38 -3.72 44.92
N LEU A 90 -20.78 -2.55 45.19
CA LEU A 90 -20.13 -1.70 44.17
C LEU A 90 -19.16 -2.49 43.27
N TRP A 91 -18.34 -3.37 43.86
CA TRP A 91 -17.40 -4.19 43.10
C TRP A 91 -18.09 -5.14 42.11
N GLY A 92 -19.29 -5.63 42.45
CA GLY A 92 -20.09 -6.50 41.58
C GLY A 92 -20.68 -5.75 40.41
N ALA A 93 -21.26 -4.56 40.65
CA ALA A 93 -21.82 -3.72 39.61
C ALA A 93 -20.77 -3.30 38.56
N PHE A 94 -19.63 -2.76 39.01
CA PHE A 94 -18.53 -2.40 38.11
C PHE A 94 -17.85 -3.62 37.48
N GLY A 95 -17.84 -4.77 38.17
CA GLY A 95 -17.36 -6.05 37.63
C GLY A 95 -18.18 -6.52 36.42
N ILE A 96 -19.50 -6.38 36.45
CA ILE A 96 -20.39 -6.72 35.32
C ILE A 96 -20.11 -5.80 34.12
N VAL A 97 -19.98 -4.49 34.34
CA VAL A 97 -19.66 -3.53 33.27
C VAL A 97 -18.30 -3.84 32.65
N THR A 98 -17.31 -4.18 33.48
CA THR A 98 -15.97 -4.58 33.01
C THR A 98 -16.03 -5.86 32.17
N LEU A 99 -16.77 -6.87 32.62
CA LEU A 99 -16.95 -8.12 31.87
C LEU A 99 -17.64 -7.87 30.53
N PHE A 100 -18.65 -6.99 30.49
CA PHE A 100 -19.31 -6.59 29.25
C PHE A 100 -18.33 -5.96 28.24
N TYR A 101 -17.48 -5.03 28.67
CA TYR A 101 -16.45 -4.45 27.79
C TYR A 101 -15.40 -5.47 27.37
N LEU A 102 -15.04 -6.43 28.23
CA LEU A 102 -14.11 -7.50 27.89
C LEU A 102 -14.67 -8.39 26.76
N LEU A 103 -15.97 -8.71 26.81
CA LEU A 103 -16.63 -9.48 25.74
C LEU A 103 -16.64 -8.73 24.40
N ILE A 104 -16.93 -7.42 24.43
CA ILE A 104 -16.85 -6.57 23.24
C ILE A 104 -15.42 -6.54 22.67
N ALA A 105 -14.43 -6.34 23.54
CA ALA A 105 -13.02 -6.32 23.13
C ALA A 105 -12.59 -7.67 22.53
N ALA A 106 -13.00 -8.79 23.13
CA ALA A 106 -12.73 -10.13 22.62
C ALA A 106 -13.34 -10.34 21.22
N ALA A 107 -14.58 -9.88 20.99
CA ALA A 107 -15.22 -9.93 19.68
C ALA A 107 -14.46 -9.11 18.62
N PHE A 108 -14.02 -7.89 18.97
CA PHE A 108 -13.20 -7.07 18.05
C PHE A 108 -11.85 -7.71 17.74
N ILE A 109 -11.16 -8.25 18.74
CA ILE A 109 -9.89 -8.95 18.53
C ILE A 109 -10.10 -10.17 17.62
N LEU A 110 -11.15 -10.95 17.86
CA LEU A 110 -11.45 -12.13 17.05
C LEU A 110 -11.74 -11.76 15.59
N THR A 111 -12.61 -10.77 15.36
CA THR A 111 -12.91 -10.29 13.99
C THR A 111 -11.66 -9.72 13.31
N ALA A 112 -10.83 -8.96 14.03
CA ALA A 112 -9.57 -8.45 13.51
C ALA A 112 -8.61 -9.58 13.10
N LEU A 113 -8.46 -10.62 13.94
CA LEU A 113 -7.63 -11.79 13.64
C LEU A 113 -8.16 -12.58 12.43
N ILE A 114 -9.47 -12.78 12.33
CA ILE A 114 -10.10 -13.45 11.19
C ILE A 114 -9.83 -12.66 9.90
N ASN A 115 -10.04 -11.34 9.95
CA ASN A 115 -9.83 -10.47 8.80
C ASN A 115 -8.35 -10.40 8.39
N LEU A 116 -7.43 -10.36 9.36
CA LEU A 116 -6.00 -10.36 9.09
C LEU A 116 -5.58 -11.67 8.42
N ARG A 117 -6.02 -12.83 8.94
CA ARG A 117 -5.77 -14.14 8.35
C ARG A 117 -6.28 -14.23 6.91
N ARG A 118 -7.46 -13.67 6.62
CA ARG A 118 -7.99 -13.59 5.24
C ARG A 118 -7.12 -12.73 4.32
N ARG A 119 -6.54 -11.64 4.84
CA ARG A 119 -5.69 -10.71 4.07
C ARG A 119 -4.23 -11.14 3.93
N GLN A 120 -3.78 -12.20 4.61
CA GLN A 120 -2.41 -12.73 4.49
C GLN A 120 -2.01 -13.16 3.06
N GLY A 121 -2.98 -13.38 2.16
CA GLY A 121 -2.71 -13.55 0.73
C GLY A 121 -1.97 -12.36 0.10
N LEU A 122 -2.28 -11.12 0.50
CA LEU A 122 -1.61 -9.90 0.01
C LEU A 122 -0.20 -9.73 0.61
N ALA A 123 0.02 -10.20 1.83
CA ALA A 123 1.34 -10.16 2.47
C ALA A 123 2.35 -11.07 1.74
N ARG A 124 1.90 -12.19 1.14
CA ARG A 124 2.75 -13.03 0.28
C ARG A 124 3.20 -12.29 -0.98
N THR A 125 2.31 -11.52 -1.60
CA THR A 125 2.62 -10.71 -2.78
C THR A 125 3.62 -9.59 -2.45
N ALA A 126 3.48 -8.94 -1.30
CA ALA A 126 4.43 -7.92 -0.84
C ALA A 126 5.86 -8.46 -0.74
N VAL A 127 6.03 -9.68 -0.21
CA VAL A 127 7.34 -10.35 -0.11
C VAL A 127 7.94 -10.64 -1.49
N THR A 128 7.12 -11.04 -2.46
CA THR A 128 7.58 -11.26 -3.85
C THR A 128 8.03 -9.95 -4.50
N THR A 129 7.29 -8.86 -4.32
CA THR A 129 7.68 -7.54 -4.85
C THR A 129 8.98 -7.03 -4.24
N THR A 130 9.21 -7.26 -2.95
CA THR A 130 10.49 -6.93 -2.31
C THR A 130 11.66 -7.72 -2.92
N ARG A 131 11.47 -9.01 -3.21
CA ARG A 131 12.49 -9.83 -3.90
C ARG A 131 12.79 -9.33 -5.31
N LEU A 132 11.78 -8.89 -6.06
CA LEU A 132 12.00 -8.30 -7.38
C LEU A 132 12.83 -7.01 -7.30
N VAL A 133 12.54 -6.15 -6.32
CA VAL A 133 13.30 -4.92 -6.09
C VAL A 133 14.74 -5.22 -5.65
N GLU A 134 14.96 -6.28 -4.89
CA GLU A 134 16.30 -6.71 -4.44
C GLU A 134 17.15 -7.29 -5.60
N ILE A 135 16.52 -8.04 -6.50
CA ILE A 135 17.15 -8.51 -7.74
C ILE A 135 17.50 -7.33 -8.65
N LEU A 136 16.59 -6.37 -8.81
CA LEU A 136 16.82 -5.14 -9.59
C LEU A 136 17.87 -4.21 -8.94
N ARG A 137 18.01 -4.24 -7.61
CA ARG A 137 19.05 -3.52 -6.85
C ARG A 137 20.41 -4.23 -6.85
N GLY A 138 20.56 -5.33 -7.59
CA GLY A 138 21.86 -5.96 -7.86
C GLY A 138 22.39 -6.87 -6.75
N GLY A 139 21.51 -7.41 -5.89
CA GLY A 139 21.88 -8.33 -4.82
C GLY A 139 21.88 -9.81 -5.23
N HIS A 140 22.72 -10.21 -6.20
CA HIS A 140 23.06 -11.63 -6.36
C HIS A 140 24.51 -11.82 -6.79
N ARG A 141 25.35 -12.28 -5.85
CA ARG A 141 26.53 -13.09 -6.17
C ARG A 141 26.02 -14.52 -6.33
N PRO A 142 26.15 -15.16 -7.50
CA PRO A 142 25.80 -16.56 -7.63
C PRO A 142 26.65 -17.40 -6.65
N PRO A 143 26.09 -18.42 -5.97
CA PRO A 143 26.88 -19.35 -5.17
C PRO A 143 27.92 -19.99 -6.09
N LYS A 144 29.20 -19.76 -5.77
CA LYS A 144 30.31 -20.36 -6.48
C LYS A 144 30.39 -21.81 -6.02
N GLY A 145 29.95 -22.72 -6.88
CA GLY A 145 30.35 -24.13 -6.82
C GLY A 145 29.21 -25.12 -6.74
N GLU A 146 28.51 -25.33 -7.86
CA GLU A 146 28.06 -26.66 -8.30
C GLU A 146 28.07 -26.72 -9.83
N THR A 147 29.20 -26.37 -10.43
CA THR A 147 29.54 -26.73 -11.83
C THR A 147 30.92 -27.39 -11.86
N SER A 148 31.10 -28.38 -10.99
CA SER A 148 31.97 -29.51 -11.31
C SER A 148 31.05 -30.67 -11.68
N VAL A 149 30.60 -30.69 -12.94
CA VAL A 149 30.36 -31.98 -13.60
C VAL A 149 31.72 -32.66 -13.55
N ASP A 150 31.91 -33.53 -12.57
CA ASP A 150 33.10 -34.33 -12.41
C ASP A 150 33.08 -35.42 -13.50
N PRO A 151 33.95 -35.36 -14.52
CA PRO A 151 34.01 -36.39 -15.55
C PRO A 151 34.46 -37.75 -15.00
N ALA A 152 34.86 -37.85 -13.71
CA ALA A 152 35.27 -39.10 -13.10
C ALA A 152 34.12 -40.01 -12.64
N LYS A 153 32.84 -39.59 -12.78
CA LYS A 153 31.68 -40.45 -12.48
C LYS A 153 30.95 -40.93 -13.74
N THR A 154 31.71 -41.39 -14.74
CA THR A 154 31.16 -42.10 -15.91
C THR A 154 31.46 -43.60 -15.88
N GLU A 155 32.24 -44.10 -14.92
CA GLU A 155 32.69 -45.50 -14.92
C GLU A 155 32.20 -46.25 -13.67
N GLN A 156 30.92 -46.61 -13.68
CA GLN A 156 30.36 -47.69 -12.84
C GLN A 156 28.94 -48.01 -13.32
N ALA A 157 28.88 -48.69 -14.46
CA ALA A 157 27.72 -49.47 -14.86
C ALA A 157 27.92 -50.91 -14.36
N PRO A 158 27.05 -51.45 -13.49
CA PRO A 158 26.91 -52.89 -13.38
C PRO A 158 25.96 -53.38 -14.48
N VAL A 159 26.54 -54.02 -15.49
CA VAL A 159 25.83 -54.96 -16.36
C VAL A 159 25.38 -56.12 -15.48
N SER A 160 24.10 -56.16 -15.13
CA SER A 160 23.46 -57.35 -14.56
C SER A 160 22.49 -57.91 -15.60
N SER A 161 22.91 -59.04 -16.15
CA SER A 161 22.09 -60.10 -16.73
C SER A 161 20.86 -60.43 -15.90
N ASP A 162 19.71 -60.62 -16.55
CA ASP A 162 18.64 -61.59 -16.23
C ASP A 162 17.50 -61.41 -17.28
N SER A 163 17.40 -62.32 -18.26
CA SER A 163 16.46 -63.45 -18.31
C SER A 163 15.00 -63.07 -18.62
N VAL A 164 14.61 -63.13 -19.91
CA VAL A 164 13.57 -64.01 -20.53
C VAL A 164 13.84 -64.07 -22.03
#